data_AF-A0ABC8UYH4-F1
#
_entry.id   AF-A0ABC8UYH4-F1
#
_cell.length_a   1.000
_cell.length_b   1.000
_cell.length_c   1.000
_cell.angle_alpha   90.00
_cell.angle_beta   90.00
_cell.angle_gamma   90.00
#
_symmetry.space_group_name_H-M   'P 1'
#
loop_
_entity.id
_entity.type
_entity.pdbx_description
1 polymer ?
#
loop_
_entity_poly.entity_id
_entity_poly.type
_entity_poly.pdbx_seq_one_letter_code
_entity_poly.pdbx_strand_id
1 'polypeptide(L)'
;MVILQKQKAASEPRKEELDRLAELRKIVPIEEKEIDRLTQGSRQLKEKALELQSRIETAGGERLKAQKLKVNKIQSDIDKNSTGVNRCRVQIETGHKTIKKLMKAIEESKKERERLLMEMENLLSTFKEIEQKAFTVQENYKKPQEMITLGGDAELELVDSLDPFSEGVVFSVRPPKKSWKNIAI
;
A
#
# COMPACT_ATOMS: atom_id res chain seq x y z
N MET A 1 29.46 -13.32 -96.15
CA MET A 1 28.00 -13.42 -96.43
C MET A 1 27.33 -14.68 -95.88
N VAL A 2 28.01 -15.81 -95.67
CA VAL A 2 27.39 -17.08 -95.24
C VAL A 2 26.96 -17.09 -93.75
N ILE A 3 27.61 -16.34 -92.87
CA ILE A 3 27.29 -16.30 -91.43
C ILE A 3 25.95 -15.58 -91.17
N LEU A 4 25.66 -14.52 -91.93
CA LEU A 4 24.40 -13.75 -91.84
C LEU A 4 23.18 -14.56 -92.28
N GLN A 5 23.29 -15.43 -93.29
CA GLN A 5 22.18 -16.30 -93.72
C GLN A 5 21.92 -17.45 -92.75
N LYS A 6 22.97 -18.01 -92.12
CA LYS A 6 22.82 -19.08 -91.10
C LYS A 6 22.13 -18.59 -89.83
N GLN A 7 22.38 -17.34 -89.42
CA GLN A 7 21.64 -16.70 -88.33
C GLN A 7 20.19 -16.40 -88.70
N LYS A 8 19.92 -16.08 -89.98
CA LYS A 8 18.57 -15.76 -90.49
C LYS A 8 17.65 -16.99 -90.56
N ALA A 9 18.15 -18.13 -91.02
CA ALA A 9 17.40 -19.39 -91.10
C ALA A 9 17.15 -20.05 -89.72
N ALA A 10 18.01 -19.77 -88.73
CA ALA A 10 17.77 -20.15 -87.34
C ALA A 10 16.74 -19.25 -86.61
N SER A 11 16.29 -18.17 -87.27
CA SER A 11 15.32 -17.21 -86.74
C SER A 11 13.93 -17.32 -87.40
N GLU A 12 13.72 -18.24 -88.35
CA GLU A 12 12.40 -18.46 -88.95
C GLU A 12 11.60 -19.51 -88.12
N PRO A 13 10.41 -19.16 -87.60
CA PRO A 13 9.65 -20.05 -86.74
C PRO A 13 9.21 -21.32 -87.48
N ARG A 14 9.24 -22.47 -86.80
CA ARG A 14 8.77 -23.75 -87.36
C ARG A 14 7.25 -23.70 -87.60
N LYS A 15 6.75 -24.47 -88.58
CA LYS A 15 5.32 -24.47 -88.94
C LYS A 15 4.40 -24.81 -87.76
N GLU A 16 4.80 -25.73 -86.90
CA GLU A 16 4.11 -26.07 -85.64
C GLU A 16 4.11 -24.92 -84.62
N GLU A 17 5.17 -24.10 -84.61
CA GLU A 17 5.25 -22.90 -83.77
C GLU A 17 4.30 -21.81 -84.29
N LEU A 18 4.18 -21.67 -85.62
CA LEU A 18 3.22 -20.77 -86.28
C LEU A 18 1.76 -21.18 -86.04
N ASP A 19 1.44 -22.47 -86.11
CA ASP A 19 0.09 -22.99 -85.87
C ASP A 19 -0.32 -22.81 -84.39
N ARG A 20 0.58 -23.10 -83.45
CA ARG A 20 0.38 -22.77 -82.01
C ARG A 20 0.19 -21.28 -81.79
N LEU A 21 0.96 -20.43 -82.47
CA LEU A 21 0.81 -18.98 -82.38
C LEU A 21 -0.56 -18.51 -82.88
N ALA A 22 -1.07 -19.11 -83.95
CA ALA A 22 -2.40 -18.82 -84.47
C ALA A 22 -3.52 -19.27 -83.52
N GLU A 23 -3.35 -20.43 -82.88
CA GLU A 23 -4.27 -20.96 -81.86
C GLU A 23 -4.29 -20.09 -80.60
N LEU A 24 -3.11 -19.74 -80.08
CA LEU A 24 -2.96 -18.82 -78.94
C LEU A 24 -3.54 -17.44 -79.27
N ARG A 25 -3.37 -16.95 -80.50
CA ARG A 25 -3.93 -15.66 -80.95
C ARG A 25 -5.46 -15.67 -81.01
N LYS A 26 -6.11 -16.83 -81.11
CA LYS A 26 -7.57 -16.98 -80.98
C LYS A 26 -8.04 -17.12 -79.53
N ILE A 27 -7.24 -17.78 -78.68
CA ILE A 27 -7.59 -18.02 -77.27
C ILE A 27 -7.39 -16.77 -76.40
N VAL A 28 -6.29 -16.04 -76.59
CA VAL A 28 -5.97 -14.84 -75.80
C VAL A 28 -7.13 -13.81 -75.77
N PRO A 29 -7.78 -13.46 -76.90
CA PRO A 29 -8.93 -12.54 -76.88
C PRO A 29 -10.16 -13.08 -76.15
N ILE A 30 -10.33 -14.41 -76.08
CA ILE A 30 -11.45 -15.05 -75.37
C ILE A 30 -11.20 -14.97 -73.87
N GLU A 31 -10.00 -15.31 -73.42
CA GLU A 31 -9.58 -15.21 -72.03
C GLU A 31 -9.53 -13.74 -71.54
N GLU A 32 -9.07 -12.80 -72.38
CA GLU A 32 -9.12 -11.36 -72.08
C GLU A 32 -10.57 -10.88 -71.87
N LYS A 33 -11.50 -11.31 -72.73
CA LYS A 33 -12.93 -11.00 -72.56
C LYS A 33 -13.53 -11.59 -71.30
N GLU A 34 -13.15 -12.81 -70.93
CA GLU A 34 -13.66 -13.45 -69.71
C GLU A 34 -13.08 -12.80 -68.45
N ILE A 35 -11.79 -12.41 -68.47
CA ILE A 35 -11.16 -11.60 -67.42
C ILE A 35 -11.88 -10.26 -67.27
N ASP A 36 -12.20 -9.57 -68.37
CA ASP A 36 -12.94 -8.31 -68.33
C ASP A 36 -14.34 -8.49 -67.72
N ARG A 37 -15.04 -9.56 -68.11
CA ARG A 37 -16.37 -9.89 -67.59
C ARG A 37 -16.34 -10.19 -66.09
N LEU A 38 -15.38 -11.00 -65.64
CA LEU A 38 -15.18 -11.32 -64.22
C LEU A 38 -14.78 -10.07 -63.42
N THR A 39 -13.93 -9.22 -63.98
CA THR A 39 -13.50 -7.95 -63.36
C THR A 39 -14.68 -7.01 -63.19
N GLN A 40 -15.54 -6.90 -64.21
CA GLN A 40 -16.76 -6.10 -64.15
C GLN A 40 -17.76 -6.66 -63.14
N GLY A 41 -17.98 -7.97 -63.13
CA GLY A 41 -18.82 -8.64 -62.14
C GLY A 41 -18.33 -8.44 -60.71
N SER A 42 -17.02 -8.56 -60.49
CA SER A 42 -16.39 -8.30 -59.18
C SER A 42 -16.58 -6.85 -58.72
N ARG A 43 -16.42 -5.87 -59.62
CA ARG A 43 -16.71 -4.46 -59.33
C ARG A 43 -18.16 -4.26 -58.88
N GLN A 44 -19.12 -4.77 -59.65
CA GLN A 44 -20.54 -4.65 -59.33
C GLN A 44 -20.89 -5.31 -57.99
N LEU A 45 -20.29 -6.45 -57.67
CA LEU A 45 -20.51 -7.12 -56.39
C LEU A 45 -19.97 -6.28 -55.23
N LYS A 46 -18.79 -5.69 -55.40
CA LYS A 46 -18.15 -4.83 -54.39
C LYS A 46 -18.96 -3.56 -54.15
N GLU A 47 -19.52 -2.99 -55.21
CA GLU A 47 -20.38 -1.81 -55.14
C GLU A 47 -21.69 -2.11 -54.40
N LYS A 48 -22.35 -3.23 -54.71
CA LYS A 48 -23.51 -3.71 -53.95
C LYS A 48 -23.19 -4.00 -52.48
N ALA A 49 -22.02 -4.53 -52.18
CA ALA A 49 -21.60 -4.79 -50.80
C ALA A 49 -21.42 -3.48 -50.01
N LEU A 50 -20.80 -2.46 -50.62
CA LEU A 50 -20.67 -1.13 -50.02
C LEU A 50 -22.04 -0.46 -49.81
N GLU A 51 -22.93 -0.57 -50.79
CA GLU A 51 -24.29 -0.04 -50.68
C GLU A 51 -25.08 -0.73 -49.56
N LEU A 52 -25.00 -2.05 -49.46
CA LEU A 52 -25.62 -2.80 -48.36
C LEU A 52 -25.05 -2.37 -47.00
N GLN A 53 -23.73 -2.18 -46.91
CA GLN A 53 -23.07 -1.76 -45.68
C GLN A 53 -23.50 -0.36 -45.26
N SER A 54 -23.58 0.58 -46.21
CA SER A 54 -24.10 1.92 -45.97
C SER A 54 -25.56 1.89 -45.51
N ARG A 55 -26.39 1.06 -46.14
CA ARG A 55 -27.79 0.81 -45.72
C ARG A 55 -27.87 0.21 -44.33
N ILE A 56 -26.98 -0.69 -43.95
CA ILE A 56 -26.95 -1.28 -42.60
C ILE A 56 -26.55 -0.23 -41.55
N GLU A 57 -25.54 0.59 -41.83
CA GLU A 57 -25.12 1.67 -40.93
C GLU A 57 -26.20 2.74 -40.74
N THR A 58 -26.99 2.98 -41.78
CA THR A 58 -28.08 3.96 -41.77
C THR A 58 -29.43 3.38 -41.35
N ALA A 59 -29.63 2.06 -41.39
CA ALA A 59 -30.90 1.39 -41.04
C ALA A 59 -31.36 1.67 -39.60
N GLY A 60 -30.43 1.92 -38.68
CA GLY A 60 -30.74 2.35 -37.31
C GLY A 60 -31.10 3.83 -37.17
N GLY A 61 -30.78 4.63 -38.18
CA GLY A 61 -31.00 6.08 -38.21
C GLY A 61 -30.29 6.86 -37.09
N GLU A 62 -30.64 8.14 -37.00
CA GLU A 62 -30.22 9.04 -35.92
C GLU A 62 -30.63 8.53 -34.53
N ARG A 63 -31.81 7.90 -34.43
CA ARG A 63 -32.36 7.42 -33.16
C ARG A 63 -31.48 6.32 -32.54
N LEU A 64 -31.06 5.31 -33.31
CA LEU A 64 -30.18 4.25 -32.79
C LEU A 64 -28.80 4.80 -32.44
N LYS A 65 -28.25 5.72 -33.25
CA LYS A 65 -26.97 6.39 -32.94
C LYS A 65 -27.06 7.15 -31.61
N ALA A 66 -28.12 7.93 -31.40
CA ALA A 66 -28.35 8.65 -30.15
C ALA A 66 -28.46 7.70 -28.95
N GLN A 67 -29.12 6.55 -29.12
CA GLN A 67 -29.28 5.55 -28.07
C GLN A 67 -27.97 4.83 -27.77
N LYS A 68 -27.16 4.50 -28.79
CA LYS A 68 -25.81 3.94 -28.64
C LYS A 68 -24.88 4.88 -27.88
N LEU A 69 -24.94 6.19 -28.14
CA LEU A 69 -24.17 7.18 -27.39
C LEU A 69 -24.57 7.22 -25.92
N LYS A 70 -25.87 7.16 -25.61
CA LYS A 70 -26.36 7.09 -24.21
C LYS A 70 -25.86 5.82 -23.51
N VAL A 71 -25.96 4.67 -24.17
CA VAL A 71 -25.48 3.39 -23.62
C VAL A 71 -23.98 3.44 -23.35
N ASN A 72 -23.18 3.93 -24.30
CA ASN A 72 -21.73 4.06 -24.12
C ASN A 72 -21.37 4.98 -22.95
N LYS A 73 -22.12 6.08 -22.79
CA LYS A 73 -21.93 6.99 -21.65
C LYS A 73 -22.24 6.29 -20.32
N ILE A 74 -23.39 5.60 -20.25
CA ILE A 74 -23.78 4.81 -19.07
C ILE A 74 -22.73 3.75 -18.77
N GLN A 75 -22.21 3.05 -19.78
CA GLN A 75 -21.16 2.04 -19.60
C GLN A 75 -19.88 2.66 -19.01
N SER A 76 -19.42 3.78 -19.56
CA SER A 76 -18.28 4.52 -19.00
C SER A 76 -18.52 4.94 -17.55
N ASP A 77 -19.73 5.41 -17.22
CA ASP A 77 -20.06 5.85 -15.86
C ASP A 77 -20.13 4.66 -14.88
N ILE A 78 -20.65 3.50 -15.33
CA ILE A 78 -20.62 2.24 -14.58
C ILE A 78 -19.18 1.83 -14.30
N ASP A 79 -18.29 1.85 -15.29
CA ASP A 79 -16.91 1.42 -15.14
C ASP A 79 -16.13 2.33 -14.16
N LYS A 80 -16.37 3.64 -14.23
CA LYS A 80 -15.82 4.62 -13.27
C LYS A 80 -16.33 4.36 -11.86
N ASN A 81 -17.64 4.19 -11.68
CA ASN A 81 -18.21 3.93 -10.36
C ASN A 81 -17.76 2.59 -9.80
N SER A 82 -17.68 1.54 -10.63
CA SER A 82 -17.17 0.22 -10.24
C SER A 82 -15.73 0.31 -9.72
N THR A 83 -14.88 1.08 -10.40
CA THR A 83 -13.51 1.35 -9.96
C THR A 83 -13.49 2.10 -8.62
N GLY A 84 -14.36 3.10 -8.45
CA GLY A 84 -14.53 3.84 -7.20
C GLY A 84 -14.96 2.94 -6.03
N VAL A 85 -15.96 2.09 -6.24
CA VAL A 85 -16.44 1.11 -5.26
C VAL A 85 -15.32 0.16 -4.84
N ASN A 86 -14.55 -0.35 -5.80
CA ASN A 86 -13.42 -1.22 -5.51
C ASN A 86 -12.35 -0.53 -4.66
N ARG A 87 -12.03 0.73 -4.95
CA ARG A 87 -11.09 1.54 -4.15
C ARG A 87 -11.59 1.70 -2.71
N CYS A 88 -12.85 2.09 -2.52
CA CYS A 88 -13.44 2.22 -1.18
C CYS A 88 -13.41 0.89 -0.43
N ARG A 89 -13.73 -0.22 -1.09
CA ARG A 89 -13.67 -1.57 -0.49
C ARG A 89 -12.28 -1.92 0.03
N VAL A 90 -11.24 -1.64 -0.75
CA VAL A 90 -9.84 -1.87 -0.32
C VAL A 90 -9.47 -0.98 0.87
N GLN A 91 -9.90 0.29 0.87
CA GLN A 91 -9.67 1.20 1.98
C GLN A 91 -10.37 0.75 3.26
N ILE A 92 -11.62 0.27 3.18
CA ILE A 92 -12.37 -0.28 4.32
C ILE A 92 -11.64 -1.50 4.90
N GLU A 93 -11.23 -2.44 4.05
CA GLU A 93 -10.52 -3.64 4.49
C GLU A 93 -9.17 -3.30 5.17
N THR A 94 -8.45 -2.34 4.61
CA THR A 94 -7.21 -1.84 5.21
C THR A 94 -7.48 -1.15 6.54
N GLY A 95 -8.53 -0.32 6.62
CA GLY A 95 -8.97 0.35 7.84
C GLY A 95 -9.34 -0.64 8.95
N HIS A 96 -10.11 -1.68 8.63
CA HIS A 96 -10.44 -2.75 9.58
C HIS A 96 -9.19 -3.44 10.15
N LYS A 97 -8.21 -3.75 9.30
CA LYS A 97 -6.94 -4.34 9.76
C LYS A 97 -6.18 -3.40 10.70
N THR A 98 -6.15 -2.11 10.39
CA THR A 98 -5.51 -1.09 11.25
C THR A 98 -6.23 -0.95 12.59
N ILE A 99 -7.57 -0.86 12.58
CA ILE A 99 -8.39 -0.82 13.81
C ILE A 99 -8.10 -2.03 14.68
N LYS A 100 -8.08 -3.24 14.11
CA LYS A 100 -7.78 -4.47 14.84
C LYS A 100 -6.40 -4.44 15.52
N LYS A 101 -5.37 -3.92 14.83
CA LYS A 101 -4.02 -3.76 15.40
C LYS A 101 -4.00 -2.75 16.55
N LEU A 102 -4.63 -1.59 16.36
CA LEU A 102 -4.70 -0.54 17.38
C LEU A 102 -5.48 -0.99 18.61
N MET A 103 -6.58 -1.73 18.44
CA MET A 103 -7.33 -2.30 19.56
C MET A 103 -6.47 -3.26 20.39
N LYS A 104 -5.68 -4.12 19.74
CA LYS A 104 -4.76 -5.02 20.45
C LYS A 104 -3.69 -4.25 21.23
N ALA A 105 -3.09 -3.22 20.62
CA ALA A 105 -2.09 -2.39 21.28
C ALA A 105 -2.66 -1.62 22.49
N ILE A 106 -3.90 -1.10 22.39
CA ILE A 106 -4.60 -0.45 23.50
C ILE A 106 -4.82 -1.44 24.64
N GLU A 107 -5.23 -2.67 24.34
CA GLU A 107 -5.46 -3.71 25.34
C GLU A 107 -4.17 -4.09 26.08
N GLU A 108 -3.06 -4.25 25.35
CA GLU A 108 -1.74 -4.50 25.93
C GLU A 108 -1.27 -3.33 26.81
N SER A 109 -1.43 -2.10 26.33
CA SER A 109 -1.08 -0.89 27.10
C SER A 109 -1.92 -0.73 28.37
N LYS A 110 -3.23 -1.08 28.33
CA LYS A 110 -4.09 -1.09 29.51
C LYS A 110 -3.61 -2.10 30.55
N LYS A 111 -3.25 -3.31 30.13
CA LYS A 111 -2.71 -4.35 31.03
C LYS A 111 -1.40 -3.91 31.68
N GLU A 112 -0.51 -3.30 30.90
CA GLU A 112 0.75 -2.79 31.45
C GLU A 112 0.52 -1.67 32.45
N ARG A 113 -0.43 -0.76 32.18
CA ARG A 113 -0.82 0.28 33.14
C ARG A 113 -1.38 -0.32 34.44
N GLU A 114 -2.23 -1.34 34.35
CA GLU A 114 -2.78 -2.03 35.52
C GLU A 114 -1.66 -2.65 36.37
N ARG A 115 -0.69 -3.30 35.71
CA ARG A 115 0.47 -3.88 36.36
C ARG A 115 1.31 -2.82 37.08
N LEU A 116 1.62 -1.71 36.41
CA LEU A 116 2.40 -0.62 37.01
C LEU A 116 1.68 0.03 38.19
N LEU A 117 0.35 0.17 38.13
CA LEU A 117 -0.44 0.66 39.28
C LEU A 117 -0.32 -0.28 40.48
N MET A 118 -0.39 -1.59 40.26
CA MET A 118 -0.22 -2.59 41.31
C MET A 118 1.20 -2.58 41.89
N GLU A 119 2.23 -2.43 41.04
CA GLU A 119 3.62 -2.28 41.49
C GLU A 119 3.82 -0.99 42.31
N MET A 120 3.20 0.13 41.92
CA MET A 120 3.22 1.37 42.69
C MET A 120 2.50 1.24 44.04
N GLU A 121 1.35 0.58 44.10
CA GLU A 121 0.63 0.34 45.35
C GLU A 121 1.45 -0.52 46.31
N ASN A 122 2.07 -1.58 45.81
CA ASN A 122 2.98 -2.42 46.59
C ASN A 122 4.16 -1.61 47.13
N LEU A 123 4.78 -0.77 46.28
CA LEU A 123 5.91 0.07 46.70
C LEU A 123 5.48 1.06 47.79
N LEU A 124 4.32 1.71 47.65
CA LEU A 124 3.79 2.61 48.67
C LEU A 124 3.51 1.89 50.00
N SER A 125 3.01 0.65 49.94
CA SER A 125 2.82 -0.18 51.14
C SER A 125 4.16 -0.46 51.82
N THR A 126 5.16 -0.89 51.06
CA THR A 126 6.50 -1.15 51.63
C THR A 126 7.15 0.11 52.19
N PHE A 127 6.96 1.26 51.53
CA PHE A 127 7.46 2.55 52.00
C PHE A 127 6.85 2.92 53.36
N LYS A 128 5.53 2.78 53.49
CA LYS A 128 4.81 3.05 54.74
C LYS A 128 5.26 2.14 55.88
N GLU A 129 5.53 0.87 55.59
CA GLU A 129 6.09 -0.05 56.58
C GLU A 129 7.49 0.36 57.03
N ILE A 130 8.35 0.78 56.09
CA ILE A 130 9.71 1.26 56.40
C ILE A 130 9.63 2.53 57.24
N GLU A 131 8.78 3.48 56.87
CA GLU A 131 8.54 4.72 57.61
C GLU A 131 8.13 4.44 59.05
N GLN A 132 7.15 3.56 59.28
CA GLN A 132 6.73 3.16 60.64
C GLN A 132 7.86 2.52 61.45
N LYS A 133 8.66 1.65 60.82
CA LYS A 133 9.82 1.03 61.48
C LYS A 133 10.88 2.08 61.83
N ALA A 134 11.15 3.04 60.94
CA ALA A 134 12.08 4.14 61.17
C ALA A 134 11.65 5.00 62.36
N PHE A 135 10.37 5.38 62.46
CA PHE A 135 9.83 6.09 63.62
C PHE A 135 10.00 5.31 64.92
N THR A 136 9.73 4.00 64.89
CA THR A 136 9.90 3.14 66.07
C THR A 136 11.36 3.09 66.54
N VAL A 137 12.32 2.99 65.60
CA VAL A 137 13.75 3.04 65.92
C VAL A 137 14.14 4.40 66.50
N GLN A 138 13.64 5.50 65.93
CA GLN A 138 13.90 6.86 66.44
C GLN A 138 13.39 7.04 67.87
N GLU A 139 12.19 6.57 68.19
CA GLU A 139 11.62 6.65 69.55
C GLU A 139 12.41 5.79 70.54
N ASN A 140 12.75 4.55 70.15
CA ASN A 140 13.53 3.64 70.97
C ASN A 140 14.99 4.12 71.16
N TYR A 141 15.50 4.99 70.29
CA TYR A 141 16.81 5.62 70.44
C TYR A 141 16.76 6.81 71.40
N LYS A 142 15.75 7.68 71.29
CA LYS A 142 15.62 8.86 72.17
C LYS A 142 15.49 8.49 73.65
N LYS A 143 14.68 7.47 73.98
CA LYS A 143 14.41 7.08 75.38
C LYS A 143 15.66 6.69 76.19
N PRO A 144 16.55 5.78 75.73
CA PRO A 144 17.78 5.46 76.45
C PRO A 144 18.79 6.60 76.41
N GLN A 145 18.85 7.36 75.31
CA GLN A 145 19.79 8.45 75.16
C GLN A 145 19.53 9.57 76.17
N GLU A 146 18.27 9.96 76.39
CA GLU A 146 17.86 10.89 77.46
C GLU A 146 18.26 10.39 78.87
N MET A 147 18.19 9.07 79.11
CA MET A 147 18.60 8.47 80.38
C MET A 147 20.12 8.44 80.59
N ILE A 148 20.89 8.25 79.52
CA ILE A 148 22.35 8.05 79.59
C ILE A 148 23.12 9.37 79.60
N THR A 149 22.67 10.38 78.87
CA THR A 149 23.50 11.56 78.54
C THR A 149 23.66 12.58 79.66
N LEU A 150 23.05 12.41 80.84
CA LEU A 150 23.21 13.32 81.99
C LEU A 150 23.08 14.82 81.59
N GLY A 151 22.16 15.12 80.67
CA GLY A 151 21.92 16.48 80.13
C GLY A 151 22.57 16.79 78.77
N GLY A 152 22.81 15.79 77.92
CA GLY A 152 23.20 15.96 76.52
C GLY A 152 22.11 15.45 75.56
N ASP A 153 22.06 16.00 74.34
CA ASP A 153 21.01 15.71 73.36
C ASP A 153 21.56 15.00 72.12
N ALA A 154 20.72 14.29 71.38
CA ALA A 154 21.07 13.70 70.09
C ALA A 154 19.84 13.64 69.20
N GLU A 155 20.03 13.92 67.91
CA GLU A 155 18.95 14.11 66.95
C GLU A 155 19.28 13.39 65.63
N LEU A 156 18.24 12.85 65.01
CA LEU A 156 18.27 12.23 63.69
C LEU A 156 17.36 13.09 62.80
N GLU A 157 17.94 13.69 61.77
CA GLU A 157 17.22 14.54 60.81
C GLU A 157 17.37 13.99 59.38
N LEU A 158 16.29 14.04 58.60
CA LEU A 158 16.35 13.75 57.17
C LEU A 158 17.11 14.88 56.47
N VAL A 159 18.06 14.52 55.61
CA VAL A 159 18.79 15.51 54.81
C VAL A 159 17.88 16.12 53.75
N ASP A 160 17.04 15.30 53.14
CA ASP A 160 15.99 15.70 52.22
C ASP A 160 14.62 15.35 52.83
N SER A 161 13.81 16.39 53.08
CA SER A 161 12.47 16.24 53.66
C SER A 161 11.41 15.83 52.63
N LEU A 162 11.72 15.89 51.33
CA LEU A 162 10.85 15.47 50.25
C LEU A 162 11.15 14.04 49.79
N ASP A 163 12.41 13.61 49.84
CA ASP A 163 12.84 12.25 49.53
C ASP A 163 13.83 11.70 50.58
N PRO A 164 13.36 10.92 51.57
CA PRO A 164 14.22 10.38 52.62
C PRO A 164 15.27 9.35 52.13
N PHE A 165 15.21 8.91 50.86
CA PHE A 165 16.18 7.97 50.29
C PHE A 165 17.24 8.63 49.40
N SER A 166 17.13 9.92 49.10
CA SER A 166 18.07 10.62 48.21
C SER A 166 19.42 10.84 48.90
N GLU A 167 19.40 11.51 50.06
CA GLU A 167 20.58 11.96 50.79
C GLU A 167 20.69 11.35 52.21
N GLY A 168 19.67 10.62 52.65
CA GLY A 168 19.67 9.85 53.90
C GLY A 168 19.42 10.68 55.16
N VAL A 169 20.05 10.28 56.27
CA VAL A 169 19.87 10.88 57.60
C VAL A 169 21.19 11.40 58.16
N VAL A 170 21.14 12.57 58.82
CA VAL A 170 22.25 13.11 59.61
C VAL A 170 22.01 12.82 61.08
N PHE A 171 23.04 12.30 61.73
CA PHE A 171 23.05 12.06 63.17
C PHE A 171 23.89 13.13 63.88
N SER A 172 23.27 13.88 64.79
CA SER A 172 23.89 14.99 65.51
C SER A 172 23.85 14.73 67.00
N VAL A 173 24.94 15.05 67.72
CA VAL A 173 25.01 14.95 69.18
C VAL A 173 25.43 16.28 69.79
N ARG A 174 24.86 16.62 70.94
CA ARG A 174 25.23 17.75 71.78
C ARG A 174 25.59 17.27 73.18
N PRO A 175 26.88 17.16 73.49
CA PRO A 175 27.31 16.86 74.86
C PRO A 175 26.88 17.97 75.84
N PRO A 176 26.73 17.67 77.15
CA PRO A 176 26.38 18.66 78.15
C PRO A 176 27.30 19.89 78.09
N LYS A 177 26.70 21.08 78.06
CA LYS A 177 27.43 22.38 77.98
C LYS A 177 28.33 22.55 76.74
N LYS A 178 28.13 21.77 75.67
CA LYS A 178 28.83 21.90 74.39
C LYS A 178 27.84 22.19 73.24
N SER A 179 28.37 22.53 72.07
CA SER A 179 27.60 22.73 70.84
C SER A 179 27.26 21.40 70.16
N TRP A 180 26.24 21.43 69.30
CA TRP A 180 25.92 20.32 68.39
C TRP A 180 27.12 19.97 67.49
N LYS A 181 27.30 18.67 67.24
CA LYS A 181 28.28 18.14 66.29
C LYS A 181 27.64 17.01 65.49
N ASN A 182 27.82 17.05 64.18
CA ASN A 182 27.45 15.93 63.31
C ASN A 182 28.41 14.77 63.57
N ILE A 183 27.86 13.61 63.85
CA ILE A 183 28.55 12.33 63.87
C ILE A 183 28.35 11.76 62.47
N ALA A 184 29.23 12.15 61.55
CA ALA A 184 29.27 11.50 60.24
C ALA A 184 29.62 10.02 60.44
N ILE A 185 28.77 9.13 59.89
CA ILE A 185 29.11 7.71 59.73
C ILE A 185 29.91 7.57 58.42
#